data_AF-A0AAU8ZRS8-F1
#
_entry.id   AF-A0AAU8ZRS8-F1
#
_cell.length_a   1.000
_cell.length_b   1.000
_cell.length_c   1.000
_cell.angle_alpha   90.00
_cell.angle_beta   90.00
_cell.angle_gamma   90.00
#
_symmetry.space_group_name_H-M   'P 1'
#
loop_
_entity.id
_entity.type
_entity.pdbx_description
1 polymer ?
#
loop_
_entity_poly.entity_id
_entity_poly.type
_entity_poly.pdbx_seq_one_letter_code
_entity_poly.pdbx_strand_id
1 'polypeptide(L)'
;MSHNYLFLFHVQHGLKKLKIRLQEDSVASSVIDAPRRITTECETALAAQFSAENDYLKYAGENIREIWRTDGSDYQRVWADETT
;
A
#
# COMPACT_ATOMS: atom_id res chain seq x y z
N MET A 1 -3.15 17.32 -7.42
CA MET A 1 -2.23 16.28 -7.94
C MET A 1 -2.51 15.02 -7.13
N SER A 2 -2.47 13.84 -7.73
CA SER A 2 -2.81 12.59 -7.05
C SER A 2 -1.57 11.74 -6.86
N HIS A 3 -1.44 11.10 -5.70
CA HIS A 3 -0.29 10.29 -5.31
C HIS A 3 -0.70 8.84 -5.17
N ASN A 4 -0.03 7.95 -5.92
CA ASN A 4 -0.38 6.54 -5.98
C ASN A 4 0.58 5.72 -5.12
N TYR A 5 0.02 4.79 -4.35
CA TYR A 5 0.78 3.92 -3.45
C TYR A 5 0.33 2.47 -3.56
N LEU A 6 1.25 1.57 -3.28
CA LEU A 6 1.02 0.13 -3.10
C LEU A 6 1.36 -0.27 -1.67
N PHE A 7 0.38 -0.85 -0.99
CA PHE A 7 0.54 -1.45 0.33
C PHE A 7 0.70 -2.95 0.15
N LEU A 8 1.85 -3.49 0.58
CA LEU A 8 2.18 -4.91 0.47
C LEU A 8 1.83 -5.65 1.76
N PHE A 9 1.26 -6.84 1.62
CA PHE A 9 0.80 -7.68 2.72
C PHE A 9 1.37 -9.09 2.60
N HIS A 10 1.77 -9.69 3.72
CA HIS A 10 2.01 -11.14 3.79
C HIS A 10 0.72 -11.93 4.04
N VAL A 11 -0.30 -11.29 4.63
CA VAL A 11 -1.53 -11.96 5.06
C VAL A 11 -2.77 -11.25 4.52
N GLN A 12 -3.75 -12.03 4.06
CA GLN A 12 -5.01 -11.50 3.52
C GLN A 12 -5.83 -10.71 4.54
N HIS A 13 -5.66 -10.96 5.83
CA HIS A 13 -6.39 -10.28 6.90
C HIS A 13 -6.09 -8.77 6.94
N GLY A 14 -4.80 -8.40 6.88
CA GLY A 14 -4.38 -7.00 6.86
C GLY A 14 -4.95 -6.23 5.67
N LEU A 15 -4.96 -6.87 4.51
CA LEU A 15 -5.50 -6.31 3.28
C LEU A 15 -7.00 -5.99 3.40
N LYS A 16 -7.80 -6.92 3.92
CA LYS A 16 -9.25 -6.71 4.11
C LYS A 16 -9.52 -5.54 5.06
N LYS A 17 -8.79 -5.49 6.18
CA LYS A 17 -8.90 -4.40 7.18
C LYS A 17 -8.56 -3.05 6.57
N LEU A 18 -7.44 -2.95 5.81
CA LEU A 18 -7.07 -1.69 5.18
C LEU A 18 -8.08 -1.27 4.10
N LYS A 19 -8.56 -2.20 3.27
CA LYS A 19 -9.54 -1.90 2.22
C LYS A 19 -10.83 -1.28 2.80
N ILE A 20 -11.34 -1.84 3.91
CA ILE A 20 -12.52 -1.29 4.59
C ILE A 20 -12.24 0.13 5.07
N ARG A 21 -11.11 0.36 5.73
CA ARG A 21 -10.73 1.67 6.25
C ARG A 21 -10.59 2.72 5.14
N LEU A 22 -9.95 2.37 4.01
CA LEU A 22 -9.85 3.26 2.86
C LEU A 22 -11.22 3.59 2.26
N GLN A 23 -12.14 2.61 2.23
CA GLN A 23 -13.50 2.83 1.75
C GLN A 23 -14.29 3.77 2.68
N GLU A 24 -14.18 3.60 4.00
CA GLU A 24 -14.79 4.49 5.00
C GLU A 24 -14.30 5.93 4.85
N ASP A 25 -13.01 6.11 4.57
CA ASP A 25 -12.39 7.41 4.34
C ASP A 25 -12.60 7.96 2.91
N SER A 26 -13.40 7.27 2.08
CA SER A 26 -13.65 7.62 0.66
C SER A 26 -12.37 7.71 -0.19
N VAL A 27 -11.35 6.93 0.16
CA VAL A 27 -10.10 6.82 -0.58
C VAL A 27 -10.24 5.78 -1.69
N ALA A 28 -9.97 6.19 -2.93
CA ALA A 28 -9.96 5.29 -4.08
C ALA A 28 -8.88 4.21 -3.89
N SER A 29 -9.31 2.95 -3.90
CA SER A 29 -8.40 1.81 -3.73
C SER A 29 -8.84 0.59 -4.52
N SER A 30 -7.88 -0.27 -4.87
CA SER A 30 -8.11 -1.53 -5.58
C SER A 30 -7.11 -2.60 -5.14
N VAL A 31 -7.54 -3.86 -5.15
CA VAL A 31 -6.68 -5.00 -4.86
C VAL A 31 -6.07 -5.49 -6.16
N ILE A 32 -4.74 -5.68 -6.18
CA ILE A 32 -3.99 -6.16 -7.34
C ILE A 32 -2.99 -7.24 -6.92
N ASP A 33 -2.46 -7.98 -7.88
CA ASP A 33 -1.30 -8.82 -7.65
C ASP A 33 -0.08 -7.95 -7.35
N ALA A 34 0.70 -8.34 -6.35
CA ALA A 34 1.92 -7.62 -6.00
C ALA A 34 2.90 -7.67 -7.18
N PRO A 35 3.44 -6.52 -7.63
CA PRO A 35 4.38 -6.52 -8.75
C PRO A 35 5.66 -7.29 -8.39
N ARG A 36 5.98 -8.32 -9.17
CA ARG A 36 7.17 -9.17 -8.95
C ARG A 36 8.50 -8.42 -8.98
N ARG A 37 8.54 -7.24 -9.61
CA ARG A 37 9.71 -6.34 -9.60
C ARG A 37 9.94 -5.64 -8.26
N ILE A 38 8.93 -5.62 -7.38
CA ILE A 38 9.00 -5.04 -6.03
C ILE A 38 9.28 -6.13 -4.99
N THR A 39 8.54 -7.25 -5.08
CA THR A 39 8.60 -8.32 -4.07
C THR A 39 8.34 -9.68 -4.70
N THR A 40 9.01 -10.69 -4.16
CA THR A 40 8.77 -12.10 -4.48
C THR A 40 8.01 -12.83 -3.37
N GLU A 41 7.80 -12.17 -2.23
CA GLU A 41 7.25 -12.78 -1.01
C GLU A 41 5.80 -12.40 -0.75
N CYS A 42 5.37 -11.23 -1.22
CA CYS A 42 3.96 -10.84 -1.16
C CYS A 42 3.28 -11.21 -2.47
N GLU A 43 2.12 -11.85 -2.40
CA GLU A 43 1.32 -12.19 -3.58
C GLU A 43 0.33 -11.07 -3.94
N THR A 44 -0.11 -10.29 -2.95
CA THR A 44 -1.16 -9.29 -3.13
C THR A 44 -0.73 -7.92 -2.63
N ALA A 45 -1.16 -6.88 -3.34
CA ALA A 45 -1.02 -5.49 -2.96
C ALA A 45 -2.38 -4.78 -2.95
N LEU A 46 -2.50 -3.74 -2.13
CA LEU A 46 -3.59 -2.78 -2.21
C LEU A 46 -3.06 -1.49 -2.83
N ALA A 47 -3.55 -1.14 -4.01
CA ALA A 47 -3.30 0.14 -4.63
C ALA A 47 -4.25 1.19 -4.07
N ALA A 48 -3.74 2.35 -3.67
CA ALA A 48 -4.54 3.47 -3.20
C ALA A 48 -4.03 4.80 -3.74
N GLN A 49 -4.93 5.76 -3.90
CA GLN A 49 -4.63 7.09 -4.40
C GLN A 49 -5.01 8.16 -3.37
N PHE A 50 -4.05 9.03 -3.02
CA PHE A 50 -4.26 10.13 -2.09
C PHE A 50 -4.10 11.49 -2.75
N SER A 51 -4.72 12.52 -2.16
CA SER A 51 -4.60 13.91 -2.62
C SER A 51 -3.34 14.61 -2.10
N ALA A 52 -2.85 14.23 -0.92
CA ALA A 52 -1.60 14.71 -0.35
C ALA A 52 -0.55 13.60 -0.31
N GLU A 53 0.72 13.98 -0.54
CA GLU A 53 1.84 13.05 -0.63
C GLU A 53 1.97 12.17 0.61
N ASN A 54 1.80 12.71 1.81
CA ASN A 54 2.07 11.98 3.05
C ASN A 54 0.83 11.33 3.69
N ASP A 55 -0.33 11.37 3.04
CA ASP A 55 -1.57 10.81 3.62
C ASP A 55 -1.52 9.29 3.81
N TYR A 56 -0.69 8.58 3.02
CA TYR A 56 -0.49 7.14 3.16
C TYR A 56 0.01 6.75 4.57
N LEU A 57 0.72 7.63 5.27
CA LEU A 57 1.26 7.37 6.62
C LEU A 57 0.16 7.10 7.65
N LYS A 58 -1.05 7.65 7.46
CA LYS A 58 -2.22 7.39 8.33
C LYS A 58 -2.66 5.92 8.33
N TYR A 59 -2.24 5.19 7.29
CA TYR A 59 -2.60 3.80 7.03
C TYR A 59 -1.42 2.84 7.23
N ALA A 60 -0.21 3.34 7.46
CA ALA A 60 0.95 2.51 7.76
C ALA A 60 0.81 1.79 9.11
N GLY A 61 1.57 0.70 9.29
CA GLY A 61 1.61 -0.07 10.54
C GLY A 61 1.12 -1.51 10.39
N GLU A 62 0.42 -1.99 11.41
CA GLU A 62 0.17 -3.42 11.64
C GLU A 62 -0.38 -4.17 10.40
N ASN A 63 0.27 -5.29 10.06
CA ASN A 63 -0.01 -6.18 8.93
C ASN A 63 0.43 -5.68 7.54
N ILE A 64 0.95 -4.45 7.42
CA ILE A 64 1.58 -3.97 6.18
C ILE A 64 3.07 -4.24 6.29
N ARG A 65 3.65 -4.85 5.26
CA ARG A 65 5.10 -5.12 5.22
C ARG A 65 5.87 -3.93 4.67
N GLU A 66 5.40 -3.40 3.55
CA GLU A 66 6.03 -2.27 2.87
C GLU A 66 4.99 -1.41 2.19
N ILE A 67 5.33 -0.14 2.00
CA ILE A 67 4.57 0.80 1.19
C ILE A 67 5.49 1.38 0.12
N TRP A 68 5.01 1.35 -1.11
CA TRP A 68 5.73 1.81 -2.28
C TRP A 68 4.95 2.90 -2.98
N ARG A 69 5.62 3.98 -3.32
CA ARG A 69 5.10 5.06 -4.17
C ARG A 69 5.24 4.69 -5.64
N THR A 70 4.22 4.99 -6.43
CA THR A 70 4.09 4.51 -7.82
C THR A 70 3.65 5.57 -8.83
N ASP A 71 3.59 6.84 -8.43
CA ASP A 71 3.22 7.98 -9.28
C ASP A 71 4.39 8.50 -10.17
N GLY A 72 5.55 7.85 -10.14
CA GLY A 72 6.73 8.13 -10.98
C GLY A 72 7.07 7.04 -11.99
N SER A 73 8.25 7.14 -12.62
CA SER A 73 8.75 6.14 -13.58
C SER A 73 9.10 4.80 -12.94
N ASP A 74 9.46 4.83 -11.65
CA ASP A 74 9.88 3.66 -10.88
C ASP A 74 9.11 3.53 -9.57
N TYR A 75 9.19 2.34 -8.98
CA TYR A 75 8.69 2.10 -7.63
C TYR A 75 9.69 2.59 -6.59
N GLN A 76 9.24 3.44 -5.68
CA GLN A 76 10.05 3.93 -4.58
C GLN A 76 9.50 3.41 -3.26
N ARG A 77 10.31 2.67 -2.48
CA ARG A 77 9.92 2.26 -1.14
C ARG A 77 9.91 3.48 -0.22
N VAL A 78 8.76 3.76 0.39
CA VAL A 78 8.57 4.94 1.26
C VAL A 78 8.31 4.56 2.71
N TRP A 79 8.04 3.29 2.99
CA TRP A 79 7.88 2.75 4.33
C TRP A 79 8.10 1.24 4.33
N ALA A 80 8.63 0.70 5.42
CA ALA A 80 8.75 -0.72 5.68
C ALA A 80 8.59 -0.99 7.18
N ASP A 81 8.04 -2.15 7.51
CA ASP A 81 8.01 -2.63 8.89
C ASP A 81 9.43 -3.12 9.27
N GLU A 82 10.14 -2.31 10.06
CA GLU A 82 11.50 -2.60 10.52
C GLU A 82 11.57 -3.66 11.63
N THR A 83 10.42 -4.18 12.10
CA THR A 83 10.43 -5.33 13.00
C THR A 83 10.93 -6.57 12.24
N THR A 84 12.20 -6.88 12.52
CA THR A 84 12.96 -8.01 11.98
C THR A 84 13.19 -9.01 13.09
#